data_AF-A0A139WBE9-F1
#
_entry.id   AF-A0A139WBE9-F1
#
_cell.length_a   1.000
_cell.length_b   1.000
_cell.length_c   1.000
_cell.angle_alpha   90.00
_cell.angle_beta   90.00
_cell.angle_gamma   90.00
#
_symmetry.space_group_name_H-M   'P 1'
#
loop_
_entity.id
_entity.type
_entity.pdbx_description
1 polymer ?
#
loop_
_entity_poly.entity_id
_entity_poly.type
_entity_poly.pdbx_seq_one_letter_code
_entity_poly.pdbx_strand_id
1 'polypeptide(L)'
;MVSALKALIDSPQNNFKVFKNGELYYGENCEIELFKNFIAEFFRTERETYETLVREFCVLVKQCLLTNFATIEKTNNCNMKLFCEWNKIIQENSFQTKLPKGCVLERILSVQMLDVEGNQYYYKLLAKKKLGEYDYVKELVKEVSRRPGTCLKCIVMMLGNIDEKIMRENHLVLVPYLISAIAKDCSLMLTFKKVMEVNSDNYGMKNVISTKFGDYVVNVGVFDLYPKPVSTILKHRKKMKKILETWAKNEA
;
A
#
# COMPACT_ATOMS: atom_id res chain seq x y z
N MET A 1 1.24 6.75 13.53
CA MET A 1 0.91 7.28 12.19
C MET A 1 1.25 8.76 12.05
N VAL A 2 0.71 9.67 12.88
CA VAL A 2 1.07 11.11 12.80
C VAL A 2 2.58 11.34 12.87
N SER A 3 3.29 10.72 13.81
CA SER A 3 4.75 10.84 13.90
C SER A 3 5.48 10.32 12.65
N ALA A 4 4.97 9.26 12.01
CA ALA A 4 5.55 8.73 10.78
C ALA A 4 5.31 9.69 9.60
N LEU A 5 4.13 10.32 9.53
CA LEU A 5 3.84 11.35 8.53
C LEU A 5 4.71 12.59 8.72
N LYS A 6 4.93 13.03 9.97
CA LYS A 6 5.88 14.12 10.27
C LYS A 6 7.29 13.77 9.80
N ALA A 7 7.79 12.58 10.14
CA ALA A 7 9.11 12.12 9.69
C ALA A 7 9.22 12.05 8.15
N LEU A 8 8.15 11.66 7.46
CA LEU A 8 8.09 11.68 5.99
C LEU A 8 8.11 13.11 5.42
N ILE A 9 7.49 14.08 6.10
CA ILE A 9 7.56 15.49 5.69
C ILE A 9 8.98 16.03 5.92
N ASP A 10 9.57 15.75 7.07
CA ASP A 10 10.90 16.24 7.46
C ASP A 10 12.02 15.59 6.64
N SER A 11 11.81 14.37 6.15
CA SER A 11 12.78 13.60 5.35
C SER A 11 12.07 12.87 4.20
N PRO A 12 11.66 13.60 3.15
CA PRO A 12 10.80 13.06 2.10
C PRO A 12 11.46 11.96 1.28
N GLN A 13 12.75 12.11 0.94
CA GLN A 13 13.46 11.20 0.02
C GLN A 13 12.55 10.87 -1.18
N ASN A 14 12.47 9.60 -1.57
CA ASN A 14 11.53 9.13 -2.59
C ASN A 14 10.15 8.70 -2.04
N ASN A 15 9.86 8.91 -0.76
CA ASN A 15 8.68 8.38 -0.06
C ASN A 15 7.55 9.41 0.12
N PHE A 16 7.83 10.71 -0.03
CA PHE A 16 6.82 11.76 0.12
C PHE A 16 7.01 12.87 -0.91
N LYS A 17 5.91 13.25 -1.57
CA LYS A 17 5.85 14.34 -2.55
C LYS A 17 4.53 15.08 -2.42
N VAL A 18 4.56 16.39 -2.60
CA VAL A 18 3.38 17.26 -2.66
C VAL A 18 3.30 17.86 -4.05
N PHE A 19 2.12 17.76 -4.64
CA PHE A 19 1.80 18.39 -5.91
C PHE A 19 0.73 19.45 -5.70
N LYS A 20 0.86 20.57 -6.40
CA LYS A 20 -0.12 21.65 -6.42
C LYS A 20 -0.51 21.90 -7.87
N ASN A 21 -1.80 21.75 -8.19
CA ASN A 21 -2.33 21.91 -9.55
C ASN A 21 -1.57 21.11 -10.63
N GLY A 22 -1.06 19.93 -10.26
CA GLY A 22 -0.31 19.04 -11.16
C GLY A 22 1.20 19.25 -11.16
N GLU A 23 1.71 20.32 -10.55
CA GLU A 23 3.15 20.61 -10.49
C GLU A 23 3.76 20.13 -9.17
N LEU A 24 4.98 19.58 -9.22
CA LEU A 24 5.72 19.18 -8.02
C LEU A 24 6.08 20.43 -7.22
N TYR A 25 5.63 20.47 -5.97
CA TYR A 25 5.81 21.62 -5.08
C TYR A 25 6.78 21.32 -3.93
N TYR A 26 6.76 20.10 -3.40
CA TYR A 26 7.66 19.65 -2.33
C TYR A 26 8.01 18.17 -2.47
N GLY A 27 9.25 17.81 -2.12
CA GLY A 27 9.77 16.45 -2.19
C GLY A 27 11.25 16.39 -1.84
N GLU A 28 11.96 15.42 -2.40
CA GLU A 28 13.41 15.28 -2.22
C GLU A 28 14.18 16.54 -2.62
N ASN A 29 15.14 16.95 -1.79
CA ASN A 29 16.00 18.13 -2.01
C ASN A 29 15.27 19.49 -2.07
N CYS A 30 13.99 19.56 -1.71
CA CYS A 30 13.27 20.82 -1.56
C CYS A 30 13.54 21.46 -0.19
N GLU A 31 13.57 22.78 -0.13
CA GLU A 31 13.63 23.51 1.14
C GLU A 31 12.32 23.34 1.93
N ILE A 32 12.43 23.15 3.24
CA ILE A 32 11.26 23.00 4.13
C ILE A 32 10.34 24.24 4.12
N GLU A 33 10.87 25.41 3.76
CA GLU A 33 10.11 26.66 3.65
C GLU A 33 9.03 26.58 2.56
N LEU A 34 9.26 25.79 1.50
CA LEU A 34 8.22 25.51 0.50
C LEU A 34 7.04 24.80 1.17
N PHE A 35 7.29 23.75 1.96
CA PHE A 35 6.21 23.03 2.63
C PHE A 35 5.45 23.91 3.66
N LYS A 36 6.15 24.80 4.38
CA LYS A 36 5.52 25.79 5.27
C LYS A 36 4.57 26.73 4.52
N ASN A 37 5.02 27.28 3.39
CA ASN A 37 4.19 28.14 2.55
C ASN A 37 2.98 27.38 1.99
N PHE A 38 3.21 26.14 1.52
CA PHE A 38 2.13 25.26 1.05
C PHE A 38 1.07 25.03 2.12
N ILE A 39 1.47 24.71 3.35
CA ILE A 39 0.49 24.30 4.36
C ILE A 39 -0.35 25.46 4.89
N ALA A 40 0.24 26.66 4.99
CA ALA A 40 -0.49 27.89 5.30
C ALA A 40 -1.53 28.21 4.21
N GLU A 41 -1.13 28.09 2.94
CA GLU A 41 -2.03 28.30 1.79
C GLU A 41 -3.13 27.22 1.73
N PHE A 42 -2.76 25.95 1.93
CA PHE A 42 -3.67 24.81 1.90
C PHE A 42 -4.83 25.00 2.89
N PHE A 43 -4.51 25.40 4.13
CA PHE A 43 -5.52 25.68 5.14
C PHE A 43 -6.14 27.08 5.04
N ARG A 44 -5.54 28.00 4.26
CA ARG A 44 -5.92 29.42 4.13
C ARG A 44 -5.92 30.15 5.46
N THR A 45 -4.81 30.06 6.19
CA THR A 45 -4.63 30.73 7.47
C THR A 45 -3.18 31.17 7.65
N GLU A 46 -3.01 32.35 8.24
CA GLU A 46 -1.69 32.92 8.60
C GLU A 46 -1.53 33.03 10.13
N ARG A 47 -2.57 32.70 10.89
CA ARG A 47 -2.62 32.93 12.35
C ARG A 47 -2.02 31.79 13.17
N GLU A 48 -1.79 30.65 12.53
CA GLU A 48 -1.46 29.40 13.20
C GLU A 48 0.02 29.06 12.99
N THR A 49 0.63 28.46 14.01
CA THR A 49 2.02 28.05 13.91
C THR A 49 2.20 26.92 12.91
N TYR A 50 3.38 26.84 12.28
CA TYR A 50 3.74 25.74 11.38
C TYR A 50 3.50 24.37 12.04
N GLU A 51 3.88 24.20 13.30
CA GLU A 51 3.70 22.94 14.02
C GLU A 51 2.22 22.52 14.11
N THR A 52 1.33 23.48 14.38
CA THR A 52 -0.11 23.24 14.44
C THR A 52 -0.65 22.86 13.08
N LEU A 53 -0.23 23.54 12.01
CA LEU A 53 -0.67 23.25 10.64
C LEU A 53 -0.19 21.88 10.17
N VAL A 54 1.08 21.52 10.40
CA VAL A 54 1.62 20.20 10.08
C VAL A 54 0.88 19.10 10.84
N ARG A 55 0.61 19.32 12.12
CA ARG A 55 -0.14 18.36 12.94
C ARG A 55 -1.54 18.13 12.36
N GLU A 56 -2.25 19.20 12.01
CA GLU A 56 -3.58 19.11 11.43
C GLU A 56 -3.55 18.40 10.07
N PHE A 57 -2.57 18.72 9.21
CA PHE A 57 -2.37 18.03 7.93
C PHE A 57 -2.13 16.54 8.12
N CYS A 58 -1.27 16.16 9.07
CA CYS A 58 -1.02 14.76 9.37
C CYS A 58 -2.27 14.05 9.92
N VAL A 59 -3.12 14.74 10.67
CA VAL A 59 -4.40 14.21 11.15
C VAL A 59 -5.36 14.01 9.98
N LEU A 60 -5.48 14.97 9.07
CA LEU A 60 -6.28 14.87 7.86
C LEU A 60 -5.82 13.68 6.99
N VAL A 61 -4.51 13.59 6.70
CA VAL A 61 -3.93 12.47 5.93
C VAL A 61 -4.18 11.13 6.63
N LYS A 62 -4.01 11.06 7.96
CA LYS A 62 -4.35 9.86 8.74
C LYS A 62 -5.82 9.48 8.56
N GLN A 63 -6.75 10.44 8.66
CA GLN A 63 -8.17 10.16 8.46
C GLN A 63 -8.42 9.59 7.05
N CYS A 64 -7.82 10.19 6.01
CA CYS A 64 -7.91 9.67 4.64
C CYS A 64 -7.44 8.21 4.53
N LEU A 65 -6.28 7.91 5.10
CA LEU A 65 -5.69 6.57 5.02
C LEU A 65 -6.48 5.49 5.78
N LEU A 66 -7.26 5.91 6.79
CA LEU A 66 -8.02 5.03 7.67
C LEU A 66 -9.52 4.96 7.32
N THR A 67 -10.04 5.87 6.50
CA THR A 67 -11.42 5.84 6.01
C THR A 67 -11.57 4.83 4.88
N ASN A 68 -12.68 4.09 4.89
CA ASN A 68 -13.05 3.23 3.78
C ASN A 68 -13.87 4.01 2.73
N PHE A 69 -13.18 4.52 1.71
CA PHE A 69 -13.81 5.18 0.56
C PHE A 69 -14.29 4.21 -0.54
N ALA A 70 -14.04 2.90 -0.40
CA ALA A 70 -14.44 1.96 -1.43
C ALA A 70 -15.97 1.84 -1.48
N THR A 71 -16.52 2.05 -2.68
CA THR A 71 -17.95 1.85 -2.97
C THR A 71 -18.32 0.39 -3.20
N ILE A 72 -17.32 -0.49 -3.35
CA ILE A 72 -17.55 -1.92 -3.58
C ILE A 72 -18.07 -2.55 -2.29
N GLU A 73 -19.35 -2.91 -2.31
CA GLU A 73 -19.92 -3.80 -1.31
C GLU A 73 -19.14 -5.11 -1.32
N LYS A 74 -18.64 -5.51 -0.15
CA LYS A 74 -17.85 -6.74 0.00
C LYS A 74 -18.66 -7.89 -0.58
N THR A 75 -18.14 -8.55 -1.60
CA THR A 75 -18.55 -9.91 -1.91
C THR A 75 -18.08 -10.78 -0.75
N ASN A 76 -18.90 -10.90 0.30
CA ASN A 76 -18.63 -11.75 1.46
C ASN A 76 -18.65 -13.24 1.11
N ASN A 77 -19.03 -13.58 -0.13
CA ASN A 77 -19.18 -14.94 -0.61
C ASN A 77 -17.97 -15.35 -1.46
N CYS A 78 -16.79 -15.42 -0.83
CA CYS A 78 -15.67 -16.15 -1.43
C CYS A 78 -15.85 -17.64 -1.17
N ASN A 79 -15.96 -18.46 -2.21
CA ASN A 79 -16.25 -19.89 -2.07
C ASN A 79 -15.17 -20.67 -1.30
N MET A 80 -13.90 -20.26 -1.41
CA MET A 80 -12.79 -20.98 -0.80
C MET A 80 -12.43 -20.52 0.61
N LYS A 81 -12.71 -19.26 0.96
CA LYS A 81 -12.43 -18.60 2.26
C LYS A 81 -11.00 -18.70 2.85
N LEU A 82 -10.09 -19.50 2.30
CA LEU A 82 -8.73 -19.79 2.79
C LEU A 82 -8.02 -18.57 3.39
N PHE A 83 -7.77 -17.54 2.57
CA PHE A 83 -7.05 -16.34 3.01
C PHE A 83 -7.97 -15.27 3.62
N CYS A 84 -9.22 -15.20 3.16
CA CYS A 84 -10.18 -14.25 3.68
C CYS A 84 -10.41 -14.45 5.19
N GLU A 85 -10.43 -15.71 5.64
CA GLU A 85 -10.53 -16.06 7.06
C GLU A 85 -9.17 -15.93 7.78
N TRP A 86 -8.06 -16.30 7.13
CA TRP A 86 -6.73 -16.12 7.73
C TRP A 86 -6.42 -14.65 8.06
N ASN A 87 -6.72 -13.72 7.15
CA ASN A 87 -6.59 -12.30 7.43
C ASN A 87 -7.50 -11.84 8.57
N LYS A 88 -8.71 -12.41 8.68
CA LYS A 88 -9.61 -12.10 9.79
C LYS A 88 -8.97 -12.52 11.12
N ILE A 89 -8.42 -13.74 11.18
CA ILE A 89 -7.73 -14.28 12.35
C ILE A 89 -6.51 -13.44 12.72
N ILE A 90 -5.68 -13.04 11.74
CA ILE A 90 -4.49 -12.22 12.02
C ILE A 90 -4.88 -10.84 12.54
N GLN A 91 -5.86 -10.18 11.91
CA GLN A 91 -6.32 -8.87 12.38
C GLN A 91 -7.01 -8.95 13.75
N GLU A 92 -7.66 -10.07 14.07
CA GLU A 92 -8.27 -10.30 15.37
C GLU A 92 -7.23 -10.52 16.47
N ASN A 93 -6.15 -11.25 16.16
CA ASN A 93 -5.06 -11.61 17.09
C ASN A 93 -3.89 -10.62 17.15
N SER A 94 -3.78 -9.65 16.23
CA SER A 94 -2.72 -8.64 16.27
C SER A 94 -2.96 -7.65 17.41
N PHE A 95 -2.18 -7.74 18.48
CA PHE A 95 -2.17 -6.77 19.59
C PHE A 95 -1.70 -5.37 19.16
N GLN A 96 -0.98 -5.27 18.04
CA GLN A 96 -0.46 -4.03 17.49
C GLN A 96 -1.29 -3.61 16.26
N THR A 97 -2.18 -2.65 16.48
CA THR A 97 -2.88 -1.85 15.46
C THR A 97 -3.90 -2.58 14.57
N LYS A 98 -5.16 -2.60 14.99
CA LYS A 98 -6.29 -2.93 14.09
C LYS A 98 -6.51 -1.75 13.12
N LEU A 99 -5.99 -1.85 11.90
CA LEU A 99 -6.38 -0.94 10.83
C LEU A 99 -7.90 -1.08 10.58
N PRO A 100 -8.64 0.02 10.36
CA PRO A 100 -10.07 -0.07 10.09
C PRO A 100 -10.35 -0.91 8.84
N LYS A 101 -11.31 -1.84 8.97
CA LYS A 101 -11.64 -2.78 7.90
C LYS A 101 -12.02 -2.06 6.61
N GLY A 102 -11.32 -2.34 5.52
CA GLY A 102 -11.58 -1.76 4.21
C GLY A 102 -10.90 -0.42 3.95
N CYS A 103 -10.18 0.15 4.92
CA CYS A 103 -9.32 1.30 4.63
C CYS A 103 -8.21 0.90 3.64
N VAL A 104 -7.63 1.89 2.96
CA VAL A 104 -6.63 1.62 1.91
C VAL A 104 -5.41 0.89 2.46
N LEU A 105 -4.96 1.26 3.66
CA LEU A 105 -3.79 0.63 4.30
C LEU A 105 -4.05 -0.83 4.67
N GLU A 106 -5.25 -1.15 5.17
CA GLU A 106 -5.64 -2.53 5.49
C GLU A 106 -5.63 -3.40 4.23
N ARG A 107 -6.18 -2.86 3.14
CA ARG A 107 -6.24 -3.55 1.85
C ARG A 107 -4.84 -3.79 1.28
N ILE A 108 -3.95 -2.80 1.32
CA ILE A 108 -2.56 -2.93 0.85
C ILE A 108 -1.80 -3.95 1.71
N LEU A 109 -1.86 -3.81 3.04
CA LEU A 109 -1.20 -4.72 3.97
C LEU A 109 -1.63 -6.18 3.73
N SER A 110 -2.93 -6.41 3.53
CA SER A 110 -3.44 -7.76 3.26
C SER A 110 -2.90 -8.38 1.97
N VAL A 111 -2.45 -7.58 1.00
CA VAL A 111 -1.78 -8.07 -0.23
C VAL A 111 -0.28 -8.25 0.00
N GLN A 112 0.36 -7.36 0.76
CA GLN A 112 1.75 -7.52 1.19
C GLN A 112 1.95 -8.83 1.97
N MET A 113 0.95 -9.23 2.77
CA MET A 113 0.94 -10.46 3.57
C MET A 113 0.74 -11.76 2.77
N LEU A 114 0.57 -11.71 1.44
CA LEU A 114 0.60 -12.91 0.61
C LEU A 114 1.98 -13.58 0.60
N ASP A 115 3.04 -12.82 0.90
CA ASP A 115 4.39 -13.36 1.10
C ASP A 115 4.56 -13.84 2.55
N VAL A 116 4.25 -15.12 2.80
CA VAL A 116 4.38 -15.75 4.12
C VAL A 116 5.81 -16.29 4.36
N GLU A 117 6.46 -16.78 3.32
CA GLU A 117 7.75 -17.51 3.43
C GLU A 117 8.98 -16.61 3.30
N GLY A 118 8.85 -15.45 2.67
CA GLY A 118 9.94 -14.50 2.46
C GLY A 118 10.88 -14.85 1.29
N ASN A 119 11.72 -13.87 0.93
CA ASN A 119 12.55 -13.93 -0.29
C ASN A 119 13.47 -15.16 -0.39
N GLN A 120 14.02 -15.65 0.72
CA GLN A 120 14.96 -16.77 0.73
C GLN A 120 14.32 -18.06 0.22
N TYR A 121 13.07 -18.31 0.61
CA TYR A 121 12.30 -19.47 0.19
C TYR A 121 12.05 -19.43 -1.33
N TYR A 122 11.49 -18.33 -1.83
CA TYR A 122 11.18 -18.18 -3.25
C TYR A 122 12.41 -18.18 -4.15
N TYR A 123 13.55 -17.69 -3.66
CA TYR A 123 14.81 -17.83 -4.38
C TYR A 123 15.20 -19.30 -4.59
N LYS A 124 15.09 -20.14 -3.55
CA LYS A 124 15.45 -21.57 -3.66
C LYS A 124 14.54 -22.30 -4.65
N LEU A 125 13.28 -21.88 -4.76
CA LEU A 125 12.34 -22.39 -5.77
C LEU A 125 12.72 -21.93 -7.17
N LEU A 126 13.06 -20.65 -7.34
CA LEU A 126 13.45 -20.08 -8.63
C LEU A 126 14.75 -20.70 -9.16
N ALA A 127 15.74 -20.93 -8.30
CA ALA A 127 17.04 -21.50 -8.70
C ALA A 127 16.92 -22.89 -9.36
N LYS A 128 15.79 -23.58 -9.17
CA LYS A 128 15.51 -24.90 -9.76
C LYS A 128 14.75 -24.83 -11.08
N LYS A 129 14.44 -23.64 -11.60
CA LYS A 129 13.53 -23.42 -12.73
C LYS A 129 14.10 -22.41 -13.72
N LYS A 130 13.84 -22.63 -15.02
CA LYS A 130 14.02 -21.63 -16.07
C LYS A 130 12.64 -21.10 -16.46
N LEU A 131 12.35 -19.86 -16.11
CA LEU A 131 11.04 -19.23 -16.32
C LEU A 131 11.21 -17.93 -17.11
N GLY A 132 10.27 -17.63 -17.99
CA GLY A 132 10.17 -16.28 -18.56
C GLY A 132 9.76 -15.27 -17.49
N GLU A 133 10.16 -14.02 -17.69
CA GLU A 133 9.99 -12.95 -16.70
C GLU A 133 8.52 -12.69 -16.32
N TYR A 134 7.58 -12.96 -17.23
CA TYR A 134 6.15 -12.65 -17.06
C TYR A 134 5.21 -13.81 -17.38
N ASP A 135 5.72 -15.02 -17.58
CA ASP A 135 4.91 -16.18 -18.00
C ASP A 135 3.78 -16.47 -16.99
N TYR A 136 4.06 -16.24 -15.70
CA TYR A 136 3.09 -16.41 -14.61
C TYR A 136 1.84 -15.53 -14.78
N VAL A 137 1.91 -14.39 -15.47
CA VAL A 137 0.78 -13.45 -15.59
C VAL A 137 -0.33 -14.07 -16.42
N LYS A 138 0.02 -14.66 -17.57
CA LYS A 138 -0.98 -15.30 -18.46
C LYS A 138 -1.62 -16.50 -17.79
N GLU A 139 -0.82 -17.31 -17.10
CA GLU A 139 -1.35 -18.48 -16.39
C GLU A 139 -2.18 -18.08 -15.17
N LEU A 140 -1.80 -17.02 -14.44
CA LEU A 140 -2.61 -16.49 -13.34
C LEU A 140 -3.99 -16.03 -13.84
N VAL A 141 -4.05 -15.32 -14.96
CA VAL A 141 -5.33 -14.89 -15.55
C VAL A 141 -6.20 -16.11 -15.88
N LYS A 142 -5.61 -17.16 -16.47
CA LYS A 142 -6.34 -18.42 -16.73
C LYS A 142 -6.87 -19.06 -15.44
N GLU A 143 -6.05 -19.13 -14.38
CA GLU A 143 -6.48 -19.67 -13.08
C GLU A 143 -7.62 -18.88 -12.45
N VAL A 144 -7.59 -17.54 -12.58
CA VAL A 144 -8.68 -16.68 -12.12
C VAL A 144 -9.97 -16.97 -12.88
N SER A 145 -9.90 -17.08 -14.20
CA SER A 145 -11.06 -17.40 -15.04
C SER A 145 -11.65 -18.79 -14.76
N ARG A 146 -10.82 -19.77 -14.37
CA ARG A 146 -11.27 -21.14 -14.03
C ARG A 146 -12.03 -21.22 -12.70
N ARG A 147 -11.96 -20.20 -11.85
CA ARG A 147 -12.47 -20.23 -10.46
C ARG A 147 -13.42 -19.07 -10.17
N PRO A 148 -14.56 -18.98 -10.89
CA PRO A 148 -15.56 -17.95 -10.62
C PRO A 148 -16.06 -18.03 -9.17
N GLY A 149 -16.32 -16.88 -8.54
CA GLY A 149 -16.74 -16.81 -7.14
C GLY A 149 -15.63 -17.00 -6.10
N THR A 150 -14.37 -17.18 -6.52
CA THR A 150 -13.22 -17.13 -5.60
C THR A 150 -12.49 -15.81 -5.75
N CYS A 151 -12.19 -15.15 -4.62
CA CYS A 151 -11.45 -13.90 -4.66
C CYS A 151 -9.98 -14.15 -5.07
N LEU A 152 -9.38 -13.16 -5.75
CA LEU A 152 -8.00 -13.24 -6.22
C LEU A 152 -7.01 -13.60 -5.10
N LYS A 153 -7.22 -13.08 -3.89
CA LYS A 153 -6.33 -13.36 -2.74
C LYS A 153 -6.34 -14.85 -2.36
N CYS A 154 -7.51 -15.49 -2.32
CA CYS A 154 -7.60 -16.91 -2.02
C CYS A 154 -7.00 -17.77 -3.14
N ILE A 155 -7.18 -17.36 -4.40
CA ILE A 155 -6.53 -18.04 -5.54
C ILE A 155 -5.01 -17.98 -5.40
N VAL A 156 -4.46 -16.79 -5.16
CA VAL A 156 -3.01 -16.60 -4.99
C VAL A 156 -2.45 -17.43 -3.84
N MET A 157 -3.12 -17.44 -2.69
CA MET A 157 -2.68 -18.25 -1.55
C MET A 157 -2.73 -19.74 -1.80
N MET A 158 -3.75 -20.22 -2.52
CA MET A 158 -3.78 -21.63 -2.91
C MET A 158 -2.61 -21.97 -3.82
N LEU A 159 -2.26 -21.09 -4.76
CA LEU A 159 -1.11 -21.29 -5.65
C LEU A 159 0.22 -21.35 -4.87
N GLY A 160 0.29 -20.69 -3.72
CA GLY A 160 1.41 -20.76 -2.79
C GLY A 160 1.41 -21.96 -1.84
N ASN A 161 0.31 -22.73 -1.76
CA ASN A 161 0.15 -23.84 -0.82
C ASN A 161 -0.16 -25.17 -1.55
N ILE A 162 0.57 -25.42 -2.63
CA ILE A 162 0.49 -26.64 -3.42
C ILE A 162 1.51 -27.67 -2.89
N ASP A 163 1.21 -28.97 -3.00
CA ASP A 163 2.14 -30.08 -2.73
C ASP A 163 3.53 -29.87 -3.37
N GLU A 164 4.60 -30.14 -2.61
CA GLU A 164 6.00 -29.99 -3.02
C GLU A 164 6.33 -30.66 -4.37
N LYS A 165 5.67 -31.77 -4.72
CA LYS A 165 5.88 -32.46 -5.99
C LYS A 165 5.36 -31.64 -7.17
N ILE A 166 4.18 -31.04 -7.03
CA ILE A 166 3.55 -30.19 -8.06
C ILE A 166 4.22 -28.80 -8.10
N MET A 167 4.74 -28.32 -6.96
CA MET A 167 5.50 -27.07 -6.88
C MET A 167 6.74 -27.05 -7.78
N ARG A 168 7.38 -28.20 -8.03
CA ARG A 168 8.58 -28.28 -8.87
C ARG A 168 8.29 -27.94 -10.32
N GLU A 169 7.07 -28.15 -10.79
CA GLU A 169 6.66 -27.93 -12.19
C GLU A 169 5.83 -26.65 -12.35
N ASN A 170 5.02 -26.29 -11.36
CA ASN A 170 4.17 -25.11 -11.44
C ASN A 170 4.95 -23.81 -11.16
N HIS A 171 4.94 -22.85 -12.08
CA HIS A 171 5.56 -21.54 -11.88
C HIS A 171 4.70 -20.59 -11.03
N LEU A 172 3.43 -20.90 -10.86
CA LEU A 172 2.49 -20.06 -10.10
C LEU A 172 2.79 -20.05 -8.60
N VAL A 173 3.64 -20.95 -8.13
CA VAL A 173 4.18 -20.94 -6.76
C VAL A 173 4.87 -19.62 -6.42
N LEU A 174 5.41 -18.87 -7.41
CA LEU A 174 6.09 -17.60 -7.17
C LEU A 174 5.13 -16.41 -7.08
N VAL A 175 3.86 -16.58 -7.46
CA VAL A 175 2.86 -15.51 -7.54
C VAL A 175 2.61 -14.79 -6.21
N PRO A 176 2.49 -15.47 -5.05
CA PRO A 176 2.28 -14.79 -3.79
C PRO A 176 3.39 -13.76 -3.49
N TYR A 177 4.65 -14.15 -3.72
CA TYR A 177 5.79 -13.25 -3.56
C TYR A 177 5.75 -12.08 -4.56
N LEU A 178 5.51 -12.35 -5.84
CA LEU A 178 5.54 -11.32 -6.88
C LEU A 178 4.40 -10.30 -6.69
N ILE A 179 3.20 -10.74 -6.32
CA ILE A 179 2.09 -9.84 -6.02
C ILE A 179 2.34 -9.06 -4.72
N SER A 180 2.88 -9.71 -3.69
CA SER A 180 3.31 -9.02 -2.47
C SER A 180 4.37 -7.96 -2.77
N ALA A 181 5.33 -8.23 -3.65
CA ALA A 181 6.35 -7.29 -4.08
C ALA A 181 5.76 -6.07 -4.80
N ILE A 182 4.69 -6.24 -5.60
CA ILE A 182 3.96 -5.10 -6.18
C ILE A 182 3.38 -4.21 -5.07
N ALA A 183 2.73 -4.80 -4.08
CA ALA A 183 2.12 -4.05 -2.97
C ALA A 183 3.13 -3.45 -2.00
N LYS A 184 4.36 -3.98 -1.92
CA LYS A 184 5.47 -3.40 -1.14
C LYS A 184 6.09 -2.18 -1.83
N ASP A 185 6.01 -2.13 -3.16
CA ASP A 185 6.59 -1.07 -4.00
C ASP A 185 5.54 -0.08 -4.55
N CYS A 186 4.27 -0.18 -4.15
CA CYS A 186 3.21 0.68 -4.67
C CYS A 186 3.19 2.07 -4.02
N SER A 187 2.73 3.07 -4.76
CA SER A 187 2.57 4.44 -4.25
C SER A 187 1.11 4.75 -3.88
N LEU A 188 0.92 5.59 -2.87
CA LEU A 188 -0.38 6.16 -2.50
C LEU A 188 -0.45 7.63 -2.89
N MET A 189 -1.51 8.03 -3.58
CA MET A 189 -1.80 9.42 -3.90
C MET A 189 -3.08 9.85 -3.21
N LEU A 190 -2.98 10.92 -2.42
CA LEU A 190 -4.12 11.59 -1.80
C LEU A 190 -4.35 12.91 -2.52
N THR A 191 -5.55 13.10 -3.05
CA THR A 191 -5.95 14.34 -3.72
C THR A 191 -6.94 15.07 -2.84
N PHE A 192 -6.75 16.37 -2.67
CA PHE A 192 -7.57 17.22 -1.81
C PHE A 192 -8.12 18.40 -2.58
N LYS A 193 -9.40 18.72 -2.38
CA LYS A 193 -10.01 19.98 -2.83
C LYS A 193 -10.82 20.58 -1.70
N LYS A 194 -10.47 21.80 -1.28
CA LYS A 194 -11.21 22.54 -0.25
C LYS A 194 -12.61 22.89 -0.77
N VAL A 195 -13.63 22.64 0.05
CA VAL A 195 -15.02 23.02 -0.23
C VAL A 195 -15.18 24.52 -0.02
N MET A 196 -15.75 25.22 -1.00
CA MET A 196 -15.90 26.69 -0.97
C MET A 196 -17.24 27.16 -0.39
N GLU A 197 -18.30 26.37 -0.59
CA GLU A 197 -19.67 26.71 -0.19
C GLU A 197 -20.19 25.65 0.79
N VAL A 198 -20.70 26.11 1.93
CA VAL A 198 -21.40 25.26 2.90
C VAL A 198 -22.80 25.03 2.35
N ASN A 199 -22.98 24.02 1.51
CA ASN A 199 -24.34 23.58 1.22
C ASN A 199 -24.86 22.89 2.48
N SER A 200 -25.99 23.39 2.98
CA SER A 200 -26.68 22.95 4.20
C SER A 200 -27.02 21.45 4.22
N ASP A 201 -26.94 20.80 3.07
CA ASP A 201 -27.16 19.38 2.92
C ASP A 201 -25.86 18.65 3.25
N ASN A 202 -25.85 18.05 4.44
CA ASN A 202 -24.83 17.11 4.89
C ASN A 202 -24.73 15.97 3.86
N TYR A 203 -23.83 16.11 2.88
CA TYR A 203 -23.86 15.37 1.61
C TYR A 203 -23.82 13.84 1.71
N GLY A 204 -23.67 13.26 2.91
CA GLY A 204 -23.47 11.82 3.10
C GLY A 204 -22.29 11.27 2.31
N MET A 205 -21.47 12.15 1.73
CA MET A 205 -20.38 11.80 0.85
C MET A 205 -19.25 11.28 1.73
N LYS A 206 -19.03 9.98 1.65
CA LYS A 206 -17.98 9.28 2.42
C LYS A 206 -16.59 9.88 2.20
N ASN A 207 -16.41 10.60 1.10
CA ASN A 207 -15.21 11.25 0.58
C ASN A 207 -15.07 12.74 0.95
N VAL A 208 -15.88 13.26 1.88
CA VAL A 208 -15.66 14.58 2.50
C VAL A 208 -15.08 14.40 3.90
N ILE A 209 -14.01 15.12 4.22
CA ILE A 209 -13.37 15.10 5.54
C ILE A 209 -13.28 16.51 6.09
N SER A 210 -13.79 16.69 7.32
CA SER A 210 -13.79 17.97 8.03
C SER A 210 -12.55 18.16 8.88
N THR A 211 -12.04 19.39 8.90
CA THR A 211 -10.95 19.86 9.78
C THR A 211 -11.39 21.13 10.48
N LYS A 212 -10.59 21.62 11.44
CA LYS A 212 -10.85 22.95 12.03
C LYS A 212 -10.73 24.12 11.05
N PHE A 213 -10.19 23.87 9.85
CA PHE A 213 -9.97 24.86 8.80
C PHE A 213 -10.93 24.70 7.60
N GLY A 214 -11.96 23.88 7.75
CA GLY A 214 -12.99 23.61 6.74
C GLY A 214 -12.96 22.18 6.20
N ASP A 215 -13.81 21.95 5.19
CA ASP A 215 -14.05 20.64 4.62
C ASP A 215 -13.25 20.42 3.33
N TYR A 216 -12.85 19.17 3.11
CA TYR A 216 -12.08 18.76 1.94
C TYR A 216 -12.75 17.56 1.27
N VAL A 217 -12.98 17.66 -0.03
CA VAL A 217 -13.26 16.49 -0.87
C VAL A 217 -11.93 15.77 -1.12
N VAL A 218 -11.91 14.47 -0.84
CA VAL A 218 -10.72 13.63 -0.88
C VAL A 218 -10.89 12.49 -1.86
N ASN A 219 -9.83 12.18 -2.60
CA ASN A 219 -9.70 10.92 -3.33
C ASN A 219 -8.40 10.22 -2.96
N VAL A 220 -8.43 8.88 -2.95
CA VAL A 220 -7.29 8.02 -2.62
C VAL A 220 -7.04 7.08 -3.79
N GLY A 221 -5.89 7.24 -4.45
CA GLY A 221 -5.43 6.38 -5.53
C GLY A 221 -4.23 5.53 -5.11
N VAL A 222 -4.12 4.34 -5.72
CA VAL A 222 -2.97 3.43 -5.57
C VAL A 222 -2.30 3.30 -6.94
N PHE A 223 -0.99 3.52 -7.00
CA PHE A 223 -0.19 3.57 -8.23
C PHE A 223 0.94 2.55 -8.21
N ASP A 224 1.62 2.41 -9.34
CA ASP A 224 2.77 1.50 -9.53
C ASP A 224 2.44 0.00 -9.40
N LEU A 225 1.23 -0.37 -9.81
CA LEU A 225 0.68 -1.73 -9.71
C LEU A 225 1.09 -2.67 -10.87
N TYR A 226 2.23 -2.43 -11.50
CA TYR A 226 2.69 -3.21 -12.64
C TYR A 226 3.23 -4.59 -12.21
N PRO A 227 2.98 -5.66 -12.99
CA PRO A 227 3.56 -6.98 -12.74
C PRO A 227 5.09 -6.91 -12.57
N LYS A 228 5.60 -7.56 -11.52
CA LYS A 228 7.05 -7.63 -11.28
C LYS A 228 7.65 -8.79 -12.07
N PRO A 229 8.77 -8.57 -12.77
CA PRO A 229 9.46 -9.65 -13.47
C PRO A 229 9.96 -10.71 -12.46
N VAL A 230 10.02 -11.99 -12.84
CA VAL A 230 10.51 -13.08 -11.98
C VAL A 230 11.91 -12.81 -11.44
N SER A 231 12.79 -12.17 -12.23
CA SER A 231 14.13 -11.73 -11.82
C SER A 231 14.13 -10.79 -10.59
N THR A 232 13.01 -10.19 -10.23
CA THR A 232 12.82 -9.41 -8.99
C THR A 232 13.21 -10.21 -7.75
N ILE A 233 12.91 -11.51 -7.71
CA ILE A 233 13.28 -12.38 -6.58
C ILE A 233 14.81 -12.40 -6.39
N LEU A 234 15.56 -12.51 -7.49
CA LEU A 234 17.04 -12.50 -7.48
C LEU A 234 17.58 -11.13 -7.05
N LYS A 235 17.01 -10.04 -7.59
CA LYS A 235 17.37 -8.67 -7.25
C LYS A 235 17.16 -8.38 -5.77
N HIS A 236 16.02 -8.79 -5.22
CA HIS A 236 15.69 -8.63 -3.80
C HIS A 236 16.65 -9.41 -2.91
N ARG A 237 17.02 -10.65 -3.27
CA ARG A 237 18.02 -11.41 -2.51
C ARG A 237 19.37 -10.70 -2.47
N LYS A 238 19.85 -10.26 -3.63
CA LYS A 238 21.14 -9.55 -3.74
C LYS A 238 21.13 -8.27 -2.91
N LYS A 239 20.04 -7.50 -2.98
CA LYS A 239 19.83 -6.29 -2.18
C LYS A 239 19.83 -6.60 -0.69
N MET A 240 19.06 -7.60 -0.25
CA MET A 240 18.96 -8.01 1.15
C MET A 240 20.31 -8.44 1.71
N LYS A 241 21.06 -9.26 0.97
CA LYS A 241 22.42 -9.68 1.35
C LYS A 241 23.34 -8.46 1.57
N LYS A 242 23.34 -7.52 0.62
CA LYS A 242 24.14 -6.28 0.74
C LYS A 242 23.73 -5.43 1.94
N ILE A 243 22.43 -5.30 2.21
CA ILE A 243 21.92 -4.56 3.37
C ILE A 243 22.43 -5.18 4.67
N LEU A 244 22.26 -6.50 4.85
CA LEU A 244 22.69 -7.21 6.04
C LEU A 244 24.21 -7.13 6.25
N GLU A 245 25.00 -7.31 5.17
CA GLU A 245 26.45 -7.17 5.22
C GLU A 245 26.91 -5.76 5.58
N THR A 246 26.21 -4.73 5.09
CA THR A 246 26.54 -3.34 5.40
C THR A 246 26.17 -2.98 6.83
N TRP A 247 24.99 -3.41 7.27
CA TRP A 247 24.52 -3.18 8.63
C TRP A 247 25.43 -3.86 9.66
N ALA A 248 25.79 -5.13 9.45
CA ALA A 248 26.69 -5.86 10.35
C ALA A 248 28.09 -5.25 10.45
N LYS A 249 28.57 -4.55 9.40
CA LYS A 249 29.85 -3.82 9.42
C LYS A 249 29.80 -2.50 10.20
N ASN A 250 28.63 -1.93 10.38
CA ASN A 250 28.44 -0.65 11.05
C ASN A 250 28.08 -0.81 12.54
N GLU A 251 27.78 -2.04 13.00
CA GLU A 251 27.56 -2.37 14.41
C GLU A 251 28.79 -3.00 15.10
N ALA A 252 29.87 -3.24 14.34
CA ALA A 252 31.17 -3.72 14.84
C ALA A 252 32.19 -2.59 14.87
#